data_AF-A0A2D5GZK2-F1
#
_entry.id   AF-A0A2D5GZK2-F1
#
_cell.length_a   1.000
_cell.length_b   1.000
_cell.length_c   1.000
_cell.angle_alpha   90.00
_cell.angle_beta   90.00
_cell.angle_gamma   90.00
#
_symmetry.space_group_name_H-M   'P 1'
#
loop_
_entity.id
_entity.type
_entity.pdbx_description
1 polymer ?
#
loop_
_entity_poly.entity_id
_entity_poly.type
_entity_poly.pdbx_seq_one_letter_code
_entity_poly.pdbx_strand_id
1 'polypeptide(L)'
;RNQQPPAVTIDRMRYFQILHAYHQSLIIEPEFAATHLMLFDLYSNMGKIDLAHRELKTYLEMIEGQEELSDDAFARLRAYTDHLEKLNTQITQITQELDAQQEKGAERLQLASQAYQNGFVLLTQRYLDDPVYLAQNPLAQNLNATVLMEVGQSEAADSQMSLLEQKAMQNPQIPWRAQAAFTNLGNGNYRGCFDLWRQEIRSHEEARIAGVLQSMPLVQPISNSFWPTQHTVSIVNYLYGLSQQQIPLLLNLARCEIEAGQPELATGHLREILETEPATPYRPLVRFYLYQLTGELIPVLPEAPAGQTEPETEALPLVAPKP
;
A
#
# COMPACT_ATOMS: atom_id res chain seq x y z
N ARG A 1 -7.38 26.81 19.19
CA ARG A 1 -7.75 26.21 17.89
C ARG A 1 -7.31 24.75 17.95
N ASN A 2 -8.22 23.84 18.25
CA ASN A 2 -7.96 22.40 18.24
C ASN A 2 -7.84 21.96 16.78
N GLN A 3 -6.63 22.01 16.23
CA GLN A 3 -6.34 21.28 15.01
C GLN A 3 -6.10 19.85 15.47
N GLN A 4 -7.05 18.95 15.19
CA GLN A 4 -6.74 17.52 15.16
C GLN A 4 -5.49 17.36 14.28
N PRO A 5 -4.46 16.62 14.73
CA PRO A 5 -3.34 16.32 13.87
C PRO A 5 -3.90 15.74 12.56
N PRO A 6 -3.33 16.10 11.40
CA PRO A 6 -3.75 15.53 10.13
C PRO A 6 -3.72 14.00 10.26
N ALA A 7 -4.76 13.32 9.76
CA ALA A 7 -4.81 11.87 9.75
C ALA A 7 -3.49 11.35 9.16
N VAL A 8 -2.77 10.54 9.93
CA VAL A 8 -1.51 9.95 9.46
C VAL A 8 -1.86 9.07 8.29
N THR A 9 -1.46 9.47 7.08
CA THR A 9 -1.62 8.66 5.88
C THR A 9 -0.59 7.55 5.91
N ILE A 10 -1.00 6.38 6.44
CA ILE A 10 -0.17 5.18 6.41
C ILE A 10 -0.21 4.61 4.99
N ASP A 11 0.93 4.59 4.32
CA ASP A 11 1.03 3.95 3.01
C ASP A 11 0.90 2.42 3.12
N ARG A 12 0.59 1.77 1.99
CA ARG A 12 0.31 0.34 1.93
C ARG A 12 1.45 -0.53 2.48
N MET A 13 2.70 -0.14 2.24
CA MET A 13 3.86 -0.89 2.71
C MET A 13 3.94 -0.83 4.24
N ARG A 14 3.86 0.38 4.81
CA ARG A 14 3.89 0.59 6.27
C ARG A 14 2.70 -0.06 6.96
N TYR A 15 1.52 -0.03 6.34
CA TYR A 15 0.33 -0.72 6.84
C TYR A 15 0.60 -2.21 7.06
N PHE A 16 1.08 -2.95 6.05
CA PHE A 16 1.34 -4.39 6.18
C PHE A 16 2.46 -4.73 7.17
N GLN A 17 3.46 -3.86 7.31
CA GLN A 17 4.53 -4.06 8.28
C GLN A 17 4.05 -3.91 9.72
N ILE A 18 3.31 -2.84 10.01
CA ILE A 18 2.70 -2.61 11.33
C ILE A 18 1.74 -3.77 11.64
N LEU A 19 0.92 -4.14 10.67
CA LEU A 19 -0.03 -5.23 10.80
C LEU A 19 0.64 -6.56 11.11
N HIS A 20 1.71 -6.91 10.39
CA HIS A 20 2.47 -8.13 10.65
C HIS A 20 3.11 -8.11 12.04
N ALA A 21 3.67 -6.98 12.47
CA ALA A 21 4.26 -6.85 13.80
C ALA A 21 3.24 -7.09 14.92
N TYR A 22 2.02 -6.55 14.79
CA TYR A 22 0.95 -6.81 15.75
C TYR A 22 0.46 -8.26 15.74
N HIS A 23 0.30 -8.88 14.57
CA HIS A 23 -0.06 -10.30 14.50
C HIS A 23 1.04 -11.20 15.08
N GLN A 24 2.32 -10.87 14.88
CA GLN A 24 3.43 -11.57 15.55
C GLN A 24 3.40 -11.40 17.06
N SER A 25 3.05 -10.21 17.55
CA SER A 25 2.83 -10.00 18.99
C SER A 25 1.73 -10.93 19.52
N LEU A 26 0.62 -11.12 18.81
CA LEU A 26 -0.45 -12.04 19.22
C LEU A 26 -0.04 -13.52 19.16
N ILE A 27 0.92 -13.88 18.30
CA ILE A 27 1.50 -15.24 18.29
C ILE A 27 2.35 -15.47 19.53
N ILE A 28 3.13 -14.47 19.95
CA ILE A 28 4.05 -14.55 21.10
C ILE A 28 3.30 -14.43 22.43
N GLU A 29 2.38 -13.47 22.53
CA GLU A 29 1.56 -13.18 23.73
C GLU A 29 0.08 -13.04 23.34
N PRO A 30 -0.66 -14.17 23.19
CA PRO A 30 -2.06 -14.16 22.76
C PRO A 30 -2.99 -13.40 23.72
N GLU A 31 -2.63 -13.34 25.00
CA GLU A 31 -3.44 -12.72 26.06
C GLU A 31 -3.16 -11.22 26.25
N PHE A 32 -2.32 -10.62 25.39
CA PHE A 32 -2.01 -9.20 25.49
C PHE A 32 -3.10 -8.33 24.85
N ALA A 33 -4.15 -8.04 25.63
CA ALA A 33 -5.34 -7.30 25.19
C ALA A 33 -5.03 -5.97 24.48
N ALA A 34 -3.96 -5.26 24.89
CA ALA A 34 -3.59 -3.99 24.26
C ALA A 34 -3.28 -4.12 22.76
N THR A 35 -2.78 -5.27 22.28
CA THR A 35 -2.54 -5.48 20.85
C THR A 35 -3.85 -5.49 20.06
N HIS A 36 -4.92 -6.07 20.60
CA HIS A 36 -6.25 -6.01 19.97
C HIS A 36 -6.75 -4.56 19.86
N LEU A 37 -6.50 -3.72 20.88
CA LEU A 37 -6.86 -2.30 20.80
C LEU A 37 -6.01 -1.54 19.76
N MET A 38 -4.71 -1.85 19.66
CA MET A 38 -3.84 -1.27 18.63
C MET A 38 -4.25 -1.68 17.21
N LEU A 39 -4.66 -2.94 17.03
CA LEU A 39 -5.20 -3.43 15.76
C LEU A 39 -6.54 -2.77 15.43
N PHE A 40 -7.43 -2.61 16.41
CA PHE A 40 -8.67 -1.87 16.25
C PHE A 40 -8.42 -0.43 15.74
N ASP A 41 -7.48 0.30 16.36
CA ASP A 41 -7.13 1.65 15.95
C ASP A 41 -6.54 1.67 14.53
N LEU A 42 -5.65 0.72 14.22
CA LEU A 42 -5.07 0.57 12.88
C LEU A 42 -6.16 0.33 11.82
N TYR A 43 -7.04 -0.64 12.06
CA TYR A 43 -8.13 -0.97 11.14
C TYR A 43 -9.15 0.15 11.00
N SER A 44 -9.48 0.85 12.08
CA SER A 44 -10.36 2.02 12.05
C SER A 44 -9.78 3.13 11.19
N ASN A 45 -8.49 3.42 11.33
CA ASN A 45 -7.79 4.43 10.53
C ASN A 45 -7.72 4.04 9.04
N MET A 46 -7.65 2.74 8.75
CA MET A 46 -7.59 2.19 7.40
C MET A 46 -8.97 1.88 6.80
N GLY A 47 -10.06 2.16 7.54
CA GLY A 47 -11.44 1.90 7.10
C GLY A 47 -11.79 0.41 6.99
N LYS A 48 -11.12 -0.48 7.73
CA LYS A 48 -11.39 -1.92 7.74
C LYS A 48 -12.41 -2.26 8.83
N ILE A 49 -13.69 -2.15 8.49
CA ILE A 49 -14.82 -2.07 9.44
C ILE A 49 -15.02 -3.38 10.21
N ASP A 50 -15.06 -4.52 9.52
CA ASP A 50 -15.33 -5.81 10.14
C ASP A 50 -14.14 -6.36 10.93
N LEU A 51 -12.92 -6.09 10.50
CA LEU A 51 -11.71 -6.34 11.29
C LEU A 51 -11.67 -5.44 12.52
N ALA A 52 -11.93 -4.13 12.41
CA ALA A 52 -12.00 -3.24 13.56
C ALA A 52 -13.04 -3.74 14.59
N HIS A 53 -14.22 -4.15 14.12
CA HIS A 53 -15.24 -4.75 14.98
C HIS A 53 -14.73 -6.01 15.69
N ARG A 54 -14.09 -6.94 14.96
CA ARG A 54 -13.52 -8.17 15.53
C ARG A 54 -12.55 -7.86 16.67
N GLU A 55 -11.57 -6.99 16.41
CA GLU A 55 -10.52 -6.70 17.39
C GLU A 55 -11.05 -5.95 18.62
N LEU A 56 -11.97 -4.99 18.41
CA LEU A 56 -12.60 -4.29 19.53
C LEU A 56 -13.44 -5.23 20.39
N LYS A 57 -14.16 -6.16 19.76
CA LYS A 57 -14.93 -7.18 20.46
C LYS A 57 -14.02 -8.04 21.32
N THR A 58 -12.94 -8.57 20.76
CA THR A 58 -11.97 -9.39 21.48
C THR A 58 -11.32 -8.62 22.63
N TYR A 59 -10.94 -7.35 22.41
CA TYR A 59 -10.43 -6.49 23.48
C TYR A 59 -11.42 -6.35 24.65
N LEU A 60 -12.70 -6.08 24.37
CA LEU A 60 -13.73 -5.93 25.40
C LEU A 60 -13.98 -7.25 26.16
N GLU A 61 -13.96 -8.39 25.47
CA GLU A 61 -14.09 -9.72 26.08
C GLU A 61 -12.93 -10.04 27.03
N MET A 62 -11.70 -9.60 26.71
CA MET A 62 -10.51 -9.86 27.53
C MET A 62 -10.42 -9.02 28.80
N ILE A 63 -11.03 -7.83 28.79
CA ILE A 63 -11.04 -6.91 29.93
C ILE A 63 -12.35 -6.98 30.74
N GLU A 64 -13.34 -7.73 30.24
CA GLU A 64 -14.59 -7.98 30.95
C GLU A 64 -14.30 -8.65 32.31
N GLY A 65 -14.81 -8.07 33.39
CA GLY A 65 -14.63 -8.61 34.73
C GLY A 65 -13.34 -8.19 35.46
N GLN A 66 -12.56 -7.24 34.94
CA GLN A 66 -11.48 -6.62 35.73
C GLN A 66 -12.09 -5.71 36.82
N GLU A 67 -12.00 -6.13 38.09
CA GLU A 67 -12.79 -5.60 39.22
C GLU A 67 -12.44 -4.18 39.70
N GLU A 68 -11.41 -3.51 39.16
CA GLU A 68 -11.01 -2.17 39.57
C GLU A 68 -10.83 -1.23 38.37
N LEU A 69 -11.95 -0.74 37.83
CA LEU A 69 -11.95 0.29 36.78
C LEU A 69 -12.22 1.67 37.39
N SER A 70 -11.36 2.64 37.10
CA SER A 70 -11.65 4.04 37.42
C SER A 70 -12.87 4.56 36.65
N ASP A 71 -13.50 5.64 37.12
CA ASP A 71 -14.63 6.28 36.43
C ASP A 71 -14.30 6.62 34.96
N ASP A 72 -13.07 7.07 34.71
CA ASP A 72 -12.55 7.36 33.36
C ASP A 72 -12.38 6.10 32.51
N ALA A 73 -12.00 4.97 33.11
CA ALA A 73 -11.92 3.70 32.42
C ALA A 73 -13.32 3.20 32.05
N PHE A 74 -14.29 3.33 32.96
CA PHE A 74 -15.68 2.95 32.70
C PHE A 74 -16.34 3.81 31.62
N ALA A 75 -16.07 5.12 31.59
CA ALA A 75 -16.54 6.00 30.50
C ALA A 75 -15.96 5.60 29.14
N ARG A 76 -14.66 5.23 29.09
CA ARG A 76 -14.02 4.73 27.87
C ARG A 76 -14.61 3.41 27.39
N LEU A 77 -14.87 2.47 28.30
CA LEU A 77 -15.51 1.20 27.95
C LEU A 77 -16.89 1.39 27.34
N ARG A 78 -17.72 2.27 27.92
CA ARG A 78 -19.03 2.62 27.33
C ARG A 78 -18.89 3.18 25.92
N ALA A 79 -17.95 4.08 25.69
CA ALA A 79 -17.70 4.62 24.35
C ALA A 79 -17.26 3.52 23.35
N TYR A 80 -16.47 2.54 23.78
CA TYR A 80 -16.10 1.41 22.94
C TYR A 80 -17.27 0.48 22.65
N THR A 81 -18.14 0.18 23.64
CA THR A 81 -19.34 -0.61 23.42
C THR A 81 -20.28 0.07 22.40
N ASP A 82 -20.52 1.37 22.54
CA ASP A 82 -21.33 2.13 21.58
C ASP A 82 -20.71 2.13 20.17
N HIS A 83 -19.38 2.17 20.08
CA HIS A 83 -18.68 2.10 18.80
C HIS A 83 -18.83 0.70 18.16
N LEU A 84 -18.69 -0.35 18.96
CA LEU A 84 -18.86 -1.73 18.52
C LEU A 84 -20.25 -1.96 17.93
N GLU A 85 -21.31 -1.46 18.58
CA GLU A 85 -22.68 -1.56 18.05
C GLU A 85 -22.86 -0.83 16.70
N LYS A 86 -22.24 0.34 16.53
CA LYS A 86 -22.26 1.08 15.26
C LYS A 86 -21.58 0.29 14.14
N LEU A 87 -20.41 -0.29 14.41
CA LEU A 87 -19.71 -1.12 13.43
C LEU A 87 -20.54 -2.37 13.07
N ASN A 88 -21.13 -3.03 14.06
CA ASN A 88 -22.00 -4.20 13.83
C ASN A 88 -23.23 -3.86 12.97
N THR A 89 -23.82 -2.68 13.17
CA THR A 89 -24.92 -2.20 12.35
C THR A 89 -24.51 -2.03 10.88
N GLN A 90 -23.33 -1.43 10.64
CA GLN A 90 -22.78 -1.28 9.27
C GLN A 90 -22.53 -2.64 8.62
N ILE A 91 -21.92 -3.58 9.35
CA ILE A 91 -21.65 -4.94 8.88
C ILE A 91 -22.96 -5.65 8.51
N THR A 92 -23.97 -5.54 9.36
CA THR A 92 -25.28 -6.18 9.12
C THR A 92 -25.95 -5.63 7.86
N GLN A 93 -25.94 -4.31 7.68
CA GLN A 93 -26.55 -3.64 6.52
C GLN A 93 -25.88 -4.08 5.21
N ILE A 94 -24.55 -4.01 5.13
CA ILE A 94 -23.84 -4.40 3.90
C ILE A 94 -23.98 -5.89 3.60
N THR A 95 -24.00 -6.73 4.64
CA THR A 95 -24.16 -8.19 4.47
C THR A 95 -25.51 -8.51 3.86
N GLN A 96 -26.58 -7.88 4.35
CA GLN A 96 -27.93 -8.04 3.77
C GLN A 96 -28.00 -7.55 2.33
N GLU A 97 -27.35 -6.42 2.02
CA GLU A 97 -27.31 -5.88 0.66
C GLU A 97 -26.60 -6.83 -0.32
N LEU A 98 -25.42 -7.32 0.05
CA LEU A 98 -24.62 -8.20 -0.81
C LEU A 98 -25.22 -9.60 -0.93
N ASP A 99 -25.80 -10.14 0.15
CA ASP A 99 -26.50 -11.43 0.10
C ASP A 99 -27.73 -11.35 -0.82
N ALA A 100 -28.47 -10.23 -0.82
CA ALA A 100 -29.57 -10.00 -1.76
C ALA A 100 -29.11 -9.87 -3.23
N GLN A 101 -27.88 -9.41 -3.47
CA GLN A 101 -27.29 -9.39 -4.82
C GLN A 101 -26.83 -10.79 -5.24
N GLN A 102 -26.28 -11.57 -4.31
CA GLN A 102 -25.92 -12.96 -4.54
C GLN A 102 -27.14 -13.81 -4.93
N GLU A 103 -28.28 -13.63 -4.26
CA GLU A 103 -29.55 -14.30 -4.58
C GLU A 103 -30.04 -13.97 -6.00
N LYS A 104 -29.72 -12.76 -6.50
CA LYS A 104 -30.00 -12.33 -7.90
C LYS A 104 -28.98 -12.87 -8.90
N GLY A 105 -28.02 -13.68 -8.47
CA GLY A 105 -27.00 -14.30 -9.32
C GLY A 105 -25.77 -13.43 -9.58
N ALA A 106 -25.47 -12.46 -8.71
CA ALA A 106 -24.22 -11.71 -8.81
C ALA A 106 -22.99 -12.63 -8.70
N GLU A 107 -21.93 -12.28 -9.41
CA GLU A 107 -20.70 -13.08 -9.47
C GLU A 107 -19.89 -12.92 -8.17
N ARG A 108 -19.25 -14.01 -7.72
CA ARG A 108 -18.59 -14.07 -6.40
C ARG A 108 -17.41 -13.10 -6.27
N LEU A 109 -16.51 -13.04 -7.25
CA LEU A 109 -15.39 -12.09 -7.22
C LEU A 109 -15.88 -10.65 -7.29
N GLN A 110 -16.98 -10.35 -7.98
CA GLN A 110 -17.61 -9.02 -7.94
C GLN A 110 -18.06 -8.67 -6.52
N LEU A 111 -18.81 -9.56 -5.85
CA LEU A 111 -19.27 -9.35 -4.47
C LEU A 111 -18.09 -9.22 -3.50
N ALA A 112 -17.08 -10.09 -3.62
CA ALA A 112 -15.86 -10.03 -2.82
C ALA A 112 -15.11 -8.72 -3.04
N SER A 113 -14.95 -8.28 -4.29
CA SER A 113 -14.27 -7.02 -4.61
C SER A 113 -15.03 -5.82 -4.06
N GLN A 114 -16.36 -5.83 -4.14
CA GLN A 114 -17.21 -4.77 -3.57
C GLN A 114 -17.10 -4.74 -2.05
N ALA A 115 -17.18 -5.89 -1.37
CA ALA A 115 -16.99 -5.99 0.07
C ALA A 115 -15.62 -5.43 0.49
N TYR A 116 -14.55 -5.82 -0.21
CA TYR A 116 -13.19 -5.39 0.08
C TYR A 116 -13.00 -3.88 -0.11
N GLN A 117 -13.53 -3.31 -1.20
CA GLN A 117 -13.47 -1.88 -1.46
C GLN A 117 -14.21 -1.04 -0.41
N ASN A 118 -15.29 -1.60 0.15
CA ASN A 118 -16.05 -0.98 1.23
C ASN A 118 -15.45 -1.25 2.64
N GLY A 119 -14.30 -1.93 2.72
CA GLY A 119 -13.60 -2.18 3.98
C GLY A 119 -14.07 -3.40 4.77
N PHE A 120 -14.84 -4.31 4.15
CA PHE A 120 -15.34 -5.54 4.79
C PHE A 120 -14.51 -6.75 4.37
N VAL A 121 -13.38 -6.95 5.06
CA VAL A 121 -12.35 -7.95 4.75
C VAL A 121 -12.80 -9.37 5.10
N LEU A 122 -13.45 -9.56 6.24
CA LEU A 122 -13.99 -10.86 6.66
C LEU A 122 -15.16 -11.27 5.77
N LEU A 123 -16.01 -10.31 5.35
CA LEU A 123 -17.06 -10.59 4.39
C LEU A 123 -16.50 -10.94 3.00
N THR A 124 -15.41 -10.29 2.59
CA THR A 124 -14.65 -10.66 1.38
C THR A 124 -14.17 -12.11 1.48
N GLN A 125 -13.59 -12.49 2.63
CA GLN A 125 -13.13 -13.85 2.88
C GLN A 125 -14.28 -14.86 2.72
N ARG A 126 -15.47 -14.57 3.28
CA ARG A 126 -16.66 -15.42 3.15
C ARG A 126 -17.04 -15.69 1.69
N TYR A 127 -16.99 -14.69 0.81
CA TYR A 127 -17.32 -14.89 -0.61
C TYR A 127 -16.23 -15.64 -1.38
N LEU A 128 -15.00 -15.63 -0.88
CA LEU A 128 -13.84 -16.31 -1.46
C LEU A 128 -13.54 -17.67 -0.82
N ASP A 129 -14.34 -18.12 0.15
CA ASP A 129 -14.19 -19.39 0.88
C ASP A 129 -14.64 -20.61 0.05
N ASP A 130 -14.16 -20.69 -1.18
CA ASP A 130 -14.33 -21.84 -2.07
C ASP A 130 -12.97 -22.15 -2.74
N PRO A 131 -12.29 -23.22 -2.28
CA PRO A 131 -10.98 -23.60 -2.81
C PRO A 131 -10.99 -23.92 -4.31
N VAL A 132 -12.09 -24.47 -4.84
CA VAL A 132 -12.20 -24.82 -6.27
C VAL A 132 -12.30 -23.54 -7.08
N TYR A 133 -13.11 -22.59 -6.63
CA TYR A 133 -13.24 -21.28 -7.26
C TYR A 133 -11.91 -20.51 -7.25
N LEU A 134 -11.23 -20.45 -6.09
CA LEU A 134 -9.91 -19.82 -5.98
C LEU A 134 -8.89 -20.47 -6.91
N ALA A 135 -8.85 -21.81 -7.00
CA ALA A 135 -7.93 -22.50 -7.90
C ALA A 135 -8.14 -22.15 -9.38
N GLN A 136 -9.36 -21.79 -9.78
CA GLN A 136 -9.68 -21.47 -11.17
C GLN A 136 -9.52 -19.98 -11.52
N ASN A 137 -9.58 -19.09 -10.53
CA ASN A 137 -9.59 -17.64 -10.76
C ASN A 137 -8.34 -16.95 -10.17
N PRO A 138 -7.31 -16.62 -10.99
CA PRO A 138 -6.09 -15.95 -10.53
C PRO A 138 -6.32 -14.61 -9.84
N LEU A 139 -7.35 -13.84 -10.25
CA LEU A 139 -7.67 -12.56 -9.62
C LEU A 139 -8.24 -12.77 -8.21
N ALA A 140 -9.07 -13.80 -8.03
CA ALA A 140 -9.56 -14.19 -6.72
C ALA A 140 -8.43 -14.68 -5.80
N GLN A 141 -7.42 -15.39 -6.34
CA GLN A 141 -6.21 -15.74 -5.57
C GLN A 141 -5.41 -14.51 -5.15
N ASN A 142 -5.27 -13.51 -6.02
CA ASN A 142 -4.57 -12.28 -5.67
C ASN A 142 -5.31 -11.51 -4.55
N LEU A 143 -6.63 -11.35 -4.69
CA LEU A 143 -7.47 -10.71 -3.67
C LEU A 143 -7.43 -11.49 -2.35
N ASN A 144 -7.61 -12.82 -2.38
CA ASN A 144 -7.59 -13.64 -1.18
C ASN A 144 -6.24 -13.58 -0.46
N ALA A 145 -5.11 -13.46 -1.16
CA ALA A 145 -3.81 -13.32 -0.50
C ALA A 145 -3.68 -11.97 0.24
N THR A 146 -4.32 -10.93 -0.29
CA THR A 146 -4.43 -9.64 0.42
C THR A 146 -5.27 -9.79 1.68
N VAL A 147 -6.41 -10.48 1.60
CA VAL A 147 -7.29 -10.77 2.73
C VAL A 147 -6.56 -11.59 3.80
N LEU A 148 -5.83 -12.64 3.40
CA LEU A 148 -5.06 -13.49 4.31
C LEU A 148 -3.98 -12.69 5.04
N MET A 149 -3.26 -11.79 4.35
CA MET A 149 -2.32 -10.87 4.97
C MET A 149 -3.00 -9.97 6.00
N GLU A 150 -4.20 -9.45 5.69
CA GLU A 150 -4.93 -8.57 6.61
C GLU A 150 -5.45 -9.31 7.84
N VAL A 151 -5.88 -10.55 7.68
CA VAL A 151 -6.38 -11.40 8.78
C VAL A 151 -5.25 -11.94 9.68
N GLY A 152 -3.99 -11.79 9.27
CA GLY A 152 -2.80 -12.26 10.00
C GLY A 152 -2.27 -13.61 9.53
N GLN A 153 -2.87 -14.21 8.50
CA GLN A 153 -2.50 -15.51 7.93
C GLN A 153 -1.44 -15.36 6.83
N SER A 154 -0.32 -14.75 7.19
CA SER A 154 0.75 -14.37 6.26
C SER A 154 1.45 -15.56 5.58
N GLU A 155 1.59 -16.70 6.27
CA GLU A 155 2.11 -17.95 5.69
C GLU A 155 1.15 -18.57 4.65
N ALA A 156 -0.16 -18.52 4.93
CA ALA A 156 -1.19 -18.98 3.99
C ALA A 156 -1.22 -18.10 2.74
N ALA A 157 -1.05 -16.78 2.91
CA ALA A 157 -0.91 -15.85 1.81
C ALA A 157 0.30 -16.20 0.92
N ASP A 158 1.44 -16.54 1.53
CA ASP A 158 2.68 -16.89 0.81
C ASP A 158 2.55 -18.18 0.01
N SER A 159 1.95 -19.20 0.63
CA SER A 159 1.63 -20.47 -0.02
C SER A 159 0.74 -20.25 -1.26
N GLN A 160 -0.27 -19.38 -1.14
CA GLN A 160 -1.14 -19.04 -2.26
C GLN A 160 -0.44 -18.24 -3.35
N MET A 161 0.46 -17.31 -3.00
CA MET A 161 1.26 -16.56 -3.96
C MET A 161 2.22 -17.46 -4.74
N SER A 162 2.80 -18.46 -4.10
CA SER A 162 3.64 -19.47 -4.76
C SER A 162 2.87 -20.27 -5.83
N LEU A 163 1.61 -20.61 -5.56
CA LEU A 163 0.74 -21.26 -6.55
C LEU A 163 0.37 -20.32 -7.70
N LEU A 164 0.14 -19.04 -7.40
CA LEU A 164 -0.18 -18.03 -8.41
C LEU A 164 1.02 -17.75 -9.33
N GLU A 165 2.24 -17.73 -8.77
CA GLU A 165 3.49 -17.60 -9.54
C GLU A 165 3.60 -18.69 -10.62
N GLN A 166 3.37 -19.96 -10.26
CA GLN A 166 3.43 -21.07 -11.22
C GLN A 166 2.46 -20.87 -12.40
N LYS A 167 1.27 -20.35 -12.15
CA LYS A 167 0.29 -20.02 -13.21
C LYS A 167 0.74 -18.81 -14.04
N ALA A 168 1.30 -17.80 -13.39
CA ALA A 168 1.78 -16.60 -14.06
C ALA A 168 3.00 -16.87 -14.96
N MET A 169 3.82 -17.88 -14.65
CA MET A 169 4.88 -18.36 -15.55
C MET A 169 4.31 -18.89 -16.87
N GLN A 170 3.10 -19.45 -16.87
CA GLN A 170 2.41 -19.94 -18.07
C GLN A 170 1.58 -18.84 -18.75
N ASN A 171 1.10 -17.86 -17.98
CA ASN A 171 0.34 -16.72 -18.47
C ASN A 171 0.87 -15.40 -17.87
N PRO A 172 1.79 -14.71 -18.57
CA PRO A 172 2.41 -13.48 -18.07
C PRO A 172 1.45 -12.31 -17.83
N GLN A 173 0.20 -12.39 -18.29
CA GLN A 173 -0.82 -11.34 -18.07
C GLN A 173 -1.44 -11.37 -16.67
N ILE A 174 -1.21 -12.43 -15.89
CA ILE A 174 -1.74 -12.53 -14.53
C ILE A 174 -0.96 -11.54 -13.63
N PRO A 175 -1.61 -10.53 -13.03
CA PRO A 175 -0.95 -9.65 -12.08
C PRO A 175 -0.76 -10.39 -10.75
N TRP A 176 0.48 -10.49 -10.26
CA TRP A 176 0.77 -11.20 -9.00
C TRP A 176 1.97 -10.63 -8.23
N ARG A 177 3.03 -10.17 -8.92
CA ARG A 177 4.31 -9.80 -8.29
C ARG A 177 4.18 -8.76 -7.19
N ALA A 178 3.39 -7.71 -7.45
CA ALA A 178 3.18 -6.64 -6.47
C ALA A 178 2.62 -7.18 -5.15
N GLN A 179 1.63 -8.08 -5.20
CA GLN A 179 1.05 -8.67 -4.00
C GLN A 179 2.01 -9.66 -3.33
N ALA A 180 2.67 -10.51 -4.12
CA ALA A 180 3.68 -11.43 -3.62
C ALA A 180 4.84 -10.70 -2.91
N ALA A 181 5.25 -9.53 -3.40
CA ALA A 181 6.29 -8.73 -2.76
C ALA A 181 5.87 -8.23 -1.38
N PHE A 182 4.61 -7.79 -1.21
CA PHE A 182 4.09 -7.41 0.11
C PHE A 182 3.95 -8.61 1.06
N THR A 183 3.57 -9.77 0.55
CA THR A 183 3.52 -11.01 1.34
C THR A 183 4.92 -11.43 1.81
N ASN A 184 5.91 -11.39 0.92
CA ASN A 184 7.31 -11.66 1.25
C ASN A 184 7.84 -10.65 2.29
N LEU A 185 7.52 -9.37 2.13
CA LEU A 185 7.89 -8.33 3.08
C LEU A 185 7.31 -8.60 4.47
N GLY A 186 6.02 -8.96 4.55
CA GLY A 186 5.37 -9.33 5.81
C GLY A 186 6.11 -10.48 6.49
N ASN A 187 6.45 -11.53 5.74
CA ASN A 187 7.17 -12.69 6.27
C ASN A 187 8.67 -12.45 6.52
N GLY A 188 9.17 -11.21 6.40
CA GLY A 188 10.59 -10.88 6.57
C GLY A 188 11.51 -11.41 5.45
N ASN A 189 10.95 -11.92 4.34
CA ASN A 189 11.71 -12.35 3.17
C ASN A 189 12.06 -11.15 2.27
N TYR A 190 12.99 -10.32 2.76
CA TYR A 190 13.45 -9.13 2.04
C TYR A 190 14.06 -9.47 0.67
N ARG A 191 14.76 -10.60 0.55
CA ARG A 191 15.36 -11.03 -0.71
C ARG A 191 14.31 -11.32 -1.79
N GLY A 192 13.28 -12.09 -1.45
CA GLY A 192 12.16 -12.35 -2.35
C GLY A 192 11.45 -11.06 -2.75
N CYS A 193 11.30 -10.13 -1.81
CA CYS A 193 10.73 -8.81 -2.06
C CYS A 193 11.56 -8.00 -3.09
N PHE A 194 12.89 -7.96 -2.93
CA PHE A 194 13.80 -7.28 -3.88
C PHE A 194 13.70 -7.85 -5.29
N ASP A 195 13.74 -9.18 -5.40
CA ASP A 195 13.69 -9.86 -6.69
C ASP A 195 12.36 -9.56 -7.41
N LEU A 196 11.24 -9.60 -6.68
CA LEU A 196 9.91 -9.33 -7.24
C LEU A 196 9.74 -7.89 -7.70
N TRP A 197 10.13 -6.89 -6.91
CA TRP A 197 10.01 -5.49 -7.33
C TRP A 197 10.98 -5.12 -8.46
N ARG A 198 12.21 -5.66 -8.46
CA ARG A 198 13.13 -5.46 -9.60
C ARG A 198 12.59 -6.08 -10.88
N GLN A 199 12.00 -7.27 -10.80
CA GLN A 199 11.33 -7.88 -11.95
C GLN A 199 10.11 -7.06 -12.41
N GLU A 200 9.35 -6.50 -11.48
CA GLU A 200 8.20 -5.64 -11.82
C GLU A 200 8.65 -4.36 -12.55
N ILE A 201 9.68 -3.68 -12.03
CA ILE A 201 10.30 -2.50 -12.68
C ILE A 201 10.73 -2.84 -14.11
N ARG A 202 11.48 -3.94 -14.30
CA ARG A 202 11.90 -4.39 -15.64
C ARG A 202 10.72 -4.70 -16.55
N SER A 203 9.68 -5.35 -16.03
CA SER A 203 8.49 -5.67 -16.82
C SER A 203 7.74 -4.42 -17.29
N HIS A 204 7.69 -3.38 -16.47
CA HIS A 204 7.11 -2.09 -16.83
C HIS A 204 7.94 -1.38 -17.91
N GLU A 205 9.27 -1.41 -17.79
CA GLU A 205 10.18 -0.90 -18.83
C GLU A 205 9.97 -1.63 -20.16
N GLU A 206 10.03 -2.96 -20.15
CA GLU A 206 9.86 -3.79 -21.35
C GLU A 206 8.51 -3.55 -22.03
N ALA A 207 7.41 -3.53 -21.26
CA ALA A 207 6.07 -3.28 -21.78
C ALA A 207 5.96 -1.88 -22.42
N ARG A 208 6.58 -0.87 -21.81
CA ARG A 208 6.56 0.49 -22.34
C ARG A 208 7.46 0.66 -23.56
N ILE A 209 8.65 0.05 -23.58
CA ILE A 209 9.54 0.01 -24.75
C ILE A 209 8.81 -0.66 -25.92
N ALA A 210 8.15 -1.80 -25.68
CA ALA A 210 7.34 -2.47 -26.68
C ALA A 210 6.24 -1.54 -27.23
N GLY A 211 5.56 -0.78 -26.36
CA GLY A 211 4.58 0.24 -26.76
C GLY A 211 5.16 1.32 -27.68
N VAL A 212 6.37 1.83 -27.39
CA VAL A 212 7.06 2.79 -28.26
C VAL A 212 7.43 2.16 -29.60
N LEU A 213 7.96 0.93 -29.61
CA LEU A 213 8.32 0.22 -30.83
C LEU A 213 7.12 0.01 -31.76
N GLN A 214 5.92 -0.21 -31.21
CA GLN A 214 4.69 -0.31 -32.01
C GLN A 214 4.36 0.98 -32.77
N SER A 215 4.83 2.15 -32.31
CA SER A 215 4.62 3.43 -33.00
C SER A 215 5.62 3.70 -34.15
N MET A 216 6.55 2.78 -34.42
CA MET A 216 7.53 2.91 -35.50
C MET A 216 6.86 2.84 -36.89
N PRO A 217 7.37 3.60 -37.88
CA PRO A 217 6.74 3.72 -39.20
C PRO A 217 6.76 2.43 -40.03
N LEU A 218 7.69 1.50 -39.75
CA LEU A 218 7.74 0.18 -40.41
C LEU A 218 6.81 -0.86 -39.77
N VAL A 219 6.25 -0.56 -38.60
CA VAL A 219 5.30 -1.41 -37.87
C VAL A 219 3.87 -0.94 -38.10
N GLN A 220 3.66 0.37 -38.22
CA GLN A 220 2.35 0.96 -38.47
C GLN A 220 1.89 0.77 -39.93
N PRO A 221 0.62 0.43 -40.17
CA PRO A 221 0.06 0.40 -41.52
C PRO A 221 0.08 1.81 -42.14
N ILE A 222 0.38 1.87 -43.44
CA ILE A 222 0.58 3.11 -44.21
C ILE A 222 -0.62 4.07 -44.09
N SER A 223 -1.84 3.55 -43.88
CA SER A 223 -3.06 4.34 -43.76
C SER A 223 -3.21 5.12 -42.45
N ASN A 224 -2.48 4.74 -41.40
CA ASN A 224 -2.58 5.33 -40.05
C ASN A 224 -1.27 5.97 -39.57
N SER A 225 -0.26 6.09 -40.44
CA SER A 225 1.05 6.60 -40.06
C SER A 225 1.09 8.13 -40.04
N PHE A 226 0.90 8.74 -38.88
CA PHE A 226 1.18 10.18 -38.64
C PHE A 226 2.63 10.40 -38.18
N TRP A 227 3.56 9.65 -38.78
CA TRP A 227 4.97 9.78 -38.49
C TRP A 227 5.49 11.18 -38.93
N PRO A 228 6.31 11.87 -38.12
CA PRO A 228 6.89 11.44 -36.84
C PRO A 228 6.05 11.79 -35.60
N THR A 229 5.00 12.60 -35.74
CA THR A 229 4.27 13.20 -34.60
C THR A 229 3.75 12.15 -33.61
N GLN A 230 3.11 11.09 -34.08
CA GLN A 230 2.60 10.02 -33.20
C GLN A 230 3.71 9.28 -32.46
N HIS A 231 4.86 9.06 -33.12
CA HIS A 231 6.03 8.44 -32.51
C HIS A 231 6.62 9.35 -31.41
N THR A 232 6.76 10.64 -31.70
CA THR A 232 7.23 11.64 -30.72
C THR A 232 6.32 11.69 -29.49
N VAL A 233 5.00 11.71 -29.68
CA VAL A 233 4.04 11.67 -28.56
C VAL A 233 4.18 10.36 -27.77
N SER A 234 4.39 9.23 -28.43
CA SER A 234 4.60 7.94 -27.77
C SER A 234 5.87 7.92 -26.92
N ILE A 235 6.97 8.55 -27.39
CA ILE A 235 8.22 8.70 -26.62
C ILE A 235 8.01 9.62 -25.41
N VAL A 236 7.32 10.75 -25.57
CA VAL A 236 7.06 11.66 -24.44
C VAL A 236 6.19 10.96 -23.37
N ASN A 237 5.15 10.25 -23.79
CA ASN A 237 4.31 9.45 -22.90
C ASN A 237 5.06 8.29 -22.24
N TYR A 238 6.04 7.69 -22.94
CA TYR A 238 6.95 6.70 -22.39
C TYR A 238 7.77 7.29 -21.25
N LEU A 239 8.50 8.39 -21.51
CA LEU A 239 9.41 8.99 -20.54
C LEU A 239 8.67 9.46 -19.29
N TYR A 240 7.56 10.18 -19.45
CA TYR A 240 6.79 10.70 -18.33
C TYR A 240 6.02 9.59 -17.57
N GLY A 241 5.48 8.62 -18.29
CA GLY A 241 4.71 7.55 -17.66
C GLY A 241 5.59 6.51 -16.95
N LEU A 242 6.85 6.35 -17.37
CA LEU A 242 7.78 5.41 -16.73
C LEU A 242 8.14 5.86 -15.31
N SER A 243 8.53 7.13 -15.14
CA SER A 243 8.91 7.67 -13.83
C SER A 243 7.77 7.54 -12.80
N GLN A 244 6.54 7.83 -13.21
CA GLN A 244 5.35 7.73 -12.36
C GLN A 244 5.10 6.31 -11.82
N GLN A 245 5.46 5.27 -12.59
CA GLN A 245 5.29 3.88 -12.16
C GLN A 245 6.50 3.35 -11.37
N GLN A 246 7.71 3.80 -11.71
CA GLN A 246 8.93 3.30 -11.09
C GLN A 246 9.22 3.93 -9.73
N ILE A 247 8.98 5.22 -9.55
CA ILE A 247 9.35 5.92 -8.31
C ILE A 247 8.73 5.28 -7.06
N PRO A 248 7.44 4.88 -7.03
CA PRO A 248 6.88 4.17 -5.87
C PRO A 248 7.58 2.84 -5.59
N LEU A 249 8.01 2.12 -6.63
CA LEU A 249 8.70 0.84 -6.51
C LEU A 249 10.15 1.02 -6.01
N LEU A 250 10.86 2.02 -6.53
CA LEU A 250 12.20 2.40 -6.03
C LEU A 250 12.17 2.84 -4.58
N LEU A 251 11.12 3.59 -4.17
CA LEU A 251 10.95 3.99 -2.78
C LEU A 251 10.70 2.78 -1.86
N ASN A 252 9.88 1.82 -2.31
CA ASN A 252 9.64 0.58 -1.58
C ASN A 252 10.92 -0.26 -1.45
N LEU A 253 11.70 -0.38 -2.54
CA LEU A 253 13.01 -1.04 -2.55
C LEU A 253 13.95 -0.40 -1.53
N ALA A 254 14.14 0.93 -1.60
CA ALA A 254 15.01 1.65 -0.67
C ALA A 254 14.62 1.43 0.80
N ARG A 255 13.31 1.46 1.10
CA ARG A 255 12.81 1.20 2.46
C ARG A 255 13.08 -0.24 2.92
N CYS A 256 12.90 -1.22 2.04
CA CYS A 256 13.24 -2.60 2.37
C CYS A 256 14.75 -2.82 2.51
N GLU A 257 15.58 -2.11 1.73
CA GLU A 257 17.03 -2.16 1.86
C GLU A 257 17.50 -1.57 3.19
N ILE A 258 16.89 -0.48 3.66
CA ILE A 258 17.15 0.06 5.02
C ILE A 258 16.84 -1.01 6.07
N GLU A 259 15.68 -1.67 5.98
CA GLU A 259 15.26 -2.70 6.95
C GLU A 259 16.13 -3.95 6.89
N ALA A 260 16.60 -4.33 5.70
CA ALA A 260 17.52 -5.43 5.50
C ALA A 260 18.98 -5.09 5.88
N GLY A 261 19.25 -3.89 6.39
CA GLY A 261 20.59 -3.45 6.79
C GLY A 261 21.53 -3.14 5.61
N GLN A 262 21.00 -2.69 4.48
CA GLN A 262 21.73 -2.34 3.25
C GLN A 262 21.60 -0.84 2.91
N PRO A 263 22.04 0.08 3.80
CA PRO A 263 21.81 1.52 3.67
C PRO A 263 22.51 2.15 2.45
N GLU A 264 23.59 1.57 1.96
CA GLU A 264 24.31 2.06 0.77
C GLU A 264 23.48 1.88 -0.50
N LEU A 265 22.83 0.71 -0.66
CA LEU A 265 21.94 0.45 -1.78
C LEU A 265 20.70 1.34 -1.72
N ALA A 266 20.13 1.50 -0.52
CA ALA A 266 18.99 2.38 -0.30
C ALA A 266 19.31 3.82 -0.71
N THR A 267 20.51 4.31 -0.36
CA THR A 267 20.98 5.64 -0.74
C THR A 267 21.08 5.78 -2.27
N GLY A 268 21.55 4.74 -2.97
CA GLY A 268 21.58 4.69 -4.43
C GLY A 268 20.19 4.90 -5.05
N HIS A 269 19.21 4.06 -4.68
CA HIS A 269 17.84 4.17 -5.20
C HIS A 269 17.16 5.49 -4.82
N LEU A 270 17.41 6.03 -3.61
CA LEU A 270 16.85 7.31 -3.20
C LEU A 270 17.41 8.50 -4.00
N ARG A 271 18.70 8.45 -4.37
CA ARG A 271 19.31 9.45 -5.27
C ARG A 271 18.75 9.34 -6.68
N GLU A 272 18.61 8.11 -7.19
CA GLU A 272 18.01 7.83 -8.51
C GLU A 272 16.61 8.44 -8.65
N ILE A 273 15.79 8.38 -7.58
CA ILE A 273 14.46 9.02 -7.58
C ILE A 273 14.56 10.53 -7.82
N LEU A 274 15.49 11.22 -7.14
CA LEU A 274 15.65 12.68 -7.27
C LEU A 274 16.32 13.10 -8.58
N GLU A 275 17.18 12.25 -9.14
CA GLU A 275 17.79 12.47 -10.45
C GLU A 275 16.77 12.29 -11.58
N THR A 276 15.88 11.30 -11.46
CA THR A 276 14.86 10.99 -12.45
C THR A 276 13.70 11.98 -12.44
N GLU A 277 13.18 12.34 -11.26
CA GLU A 277 12.07 13.27 -11.11
C GLU A 277 12.31 14.19 -9.89
N PRO A 278 13.03 15.32 -10.09
CA PRO A 278 13.38 16.22 -9.01
C PRO A 278 12.17 16.79 -8.26
N ALA A 279 11.03 16.95 -8.94
CA ALA A 279 9.79 17.51 -8.40
C ALA A 279 8.79 16.43 -7.90
N THR A 280 9.27 15.20 -7.66
CA THR A 280 8.44 14.08 -7.20
C THR A 280 7.66 14.40 -5.92
N PRO A 281 6.39 13.95 -5.78
CA PRO A 281 5.63 14.11 -4.55
C PRO A 281 6.29 13.42 -3.34
N TYR A 282 7.17 12.44 -3.58
CA TYR A 282 7.91 11.75 -2.53
C TYR A 282 9.15 12.51 -2.05
N ARG A 283 9.48 13.67 -2.63
CA ARG A 283 10.71 14.42 -2.32
C ARG A 283 10.89 14.70 -0.82
N PRO A 284 9.87 15.12 -0.04
CA PRO A 284 10.05 15.34 1.40
C PRO A 284 10.52 14.08 2.14
N LEU A 285 9.95 12.93 1.77
CA LEU A 285 10.27 11.64 2.37
C LEU A 285 11.65 11.14 1.94
N VAL A 286 11.98 11.26 0.66
CA VAL A 286 13.30 10.88 0.11
C VAL A 286 14.41 11.73 0.74
N ARG A 287 14.18 13.04 0.88
CA ARG A 287 15.10 13.96 1.57
C ARG A 287 15.30 13.56 3.03
N PHE A 288 14.23 13.21 3.73
CA PHE A 288 14.32 12.75 5.11
C PHE A 288 15.19 11.50 5.22
N TYR A 289 14.94 10.47 4.40
CA TYR A 289 15.74 9.25 4.44
C TYR A 289 17.21 9.49 4.04
N LEU A 290 17.47 10.25 2.99
CA LEU A 290 18.84 10.57 2.58
C LEU A 290 19.60 11.32 3.68
N TYR A 291 18.97 12.30 4.33
CA TYR A 291 19.58 12.98 5.46
C TYR A 291 19.91 12.03 6.62
N GLN A 292 19.02 11.10 6.95
CA GLN A 292 19.28 10.11 8.01
C GLN A 292 20.40 9.12 7.65
N LEU A 293 20.54 8.77 6.36
CA LEU A 293 21.54 7.81 5.90
C LEU A 293 22.93 8.43 5.65
N THR A 294 22.98 9.68 5.16
CA THR A 294 24.23 10.31 4.70
C THR A 294 24.61 11.58 5.46
N GLY A 295 23.68 12.18 6.21
CA GLY A 295 23.85 13.51 6.81
C GLY A 295 23.73 14.67 5.82
N GLU A 296 23.44 14.40 4.55
CA GLU A 296 23.39 15.41 3.49
C GLU A 296 22.06 16.17 3.49
N LEU A 297 22.12 17.50 3.55
CA LEU A 297 20.95 18.37 3.47
C LEU A 297 20.62 18.70 2.03
N ILE A 298 19.64 17.99 1.48
CA ILE A 298 19.14 18.22 0.13
C ILE A 298 18.17 19.42 0.13
N PRO A 299 18.24 20.37 -0.83
CA PRO A 299 17.32 21.50 -0.92
C PRO A 299 15.84 21.11 -1.00
N VAL A 300 14.97 21.93 -0.41
CA VAL A 300 13.50 21.68 -0.37
C VAL A 300 12.92 21.63 -1.76
N LEU A 301 13.23 22.63 -2.58
CA LEU A 301 12.83 22.72 -3.97
C LEU A 301 13.93 22.15 -4.87
N PRO A 302 13.59 21.59 -6.04
CA PRO A 302 14.60 21.29 -7.06
C PRO A 302 15.33 22.57 -7.47
N GLU A 303 16.60 22.45 -7.82
CA GLU A 303 17.34 23.58 -8.38
C GLU A 303 16.66 24.06 -9.67
N ALA A 304 16.47 25.37 -9.80
CA ALA A 304 15.91 25.94 -11.02
C ALA A 304 16.82 25.60 -12.21
N PRO A 305 16.27 25.19 -13.37
CA PRO A 305 17.08 24.88 -14.53
C PRO A 305 17.93 26.10 -14.91
N ALA A 306 19.20 25.86 -15.24
CA ALA A 306 20.15 26.91 -15.60
C ALA A 306 19.57 27.80 -16.71
N GLY A 307 19.26 29.06 -16.36
CA GLY A 307 18.59 30.03 -17.25
C GLY A 307 17.30 30.62 -16.72
N GLN A 308 16.76 30.12 -15.60
CA GLN A 308 15.68 30.76 -14.85
C GLN A 308 16.25 31.30 -13.53
N THR A 309 16.99 32.41 -13.60
CA THR A 309 17.22 33.23 -12.40
C THR A 309 15.88 33.78 -11.96
N GLU A 310 15.41 33.40 -10.77
CA GLU A 310 14.37 34.17 -10.07
C GLU A 310 14.80 35.65 -10.04
N PRO A 311 13.88 36.62 -10.21
CA PRO A 311 14.22 38.02 -10.03
C PRO A 311 14.78 38.18 -8.62
N GLU A 312 15.95 38.84 -8.50
CA GLU A 312 16.60 39.16 -7.24
C GLU A 312 15.54 39.62 -6.23
N THR A 313 15.26 38.78 -5.24
CA THR A 313 14.53 39.24 -4.07
C THR A 313 15.51 40.16 -3.35
N GLU A 314 15.36 41.47 -3.55
CA GLU A 314 16.02 42.49 -2.76
C GLU A 314 15.87 42.11 -1.29
N ALA A 315 16.97 41.65 -0.69
CA ALA A 315 17.03 41.41 0.74
C ALA A 315 16.82 42.76 1.42
N LEU A 316 15.59 43.02 1.88
CA LEU A 316 15.32 44.15 2.75
C LEU A 316 16.22 44.00 3.99
N PRO A 317 17.04 45.00 4.31
CA PRO A 317 17.99 44.89 5.41
C PRO A 317 17.23 44.66 6.71
N LEU A 318 17.67 43.65 7.46
CA LEU A 318 17.26 43.38 8.83
C LEU A 318 17.50 44.63 9.68
N VAL A 319 16.46 45.43 9.89
CA VAL A 319 16.47 46.50 10.88
C VAL A 319 16.35 45.83 12.24
N ALA A 320 17.46 45.77 12.98
CA ALA A 320 17.46 45.34 14.37
C ALA A 320 16.50 46.23 15.19
N PRO A 321 15.68 45.67 16.09
CA PRO A 321 14.87 46.48 16.99
C PRO A 321 15.80 47.26 17.91
N LYS A 322 15.61 48.58 17.96
CA LYS A 322 16.31 49.45 18.93
C LYS A 322 15.81 49.16 20.36
N PRO A 323 16.66 49.39 21.37
CA PRO A 323 16.46 48.95 22.76
C PRO A 323 15.22 49.53 23.44
#